data_AF-T1FZW2-F1
#
_entry.id   AF-T1FZW2-F1
#
_cell.length_a   1.000
_cell.length_b   1.000
_cell.length_c   1.000
_cell.angle_alpha   90.00
_cell.angle_beta   90.00
_cell.angle_gamma   90.00
#
_symmetry.space_group_name_H-M   'P 1'
#
loop_
_entity.id
_entity.type
_entity.pdbx_description
1 polymer ?
#
loop_
_entity_poly.entity_id
_entity_poly.type
_entity_poly.pdbx_seq_one_letter_code
_entity_poly.pdbx_strand_id
1 'polypeptide(L)'
;SCQVCCGVILGIFQAWHKCKTCNYCCHKKCLSDITRTCTTAKISENPCFTMNICPEQGLHQQNYRCYECKAAIGFQPSTNEARQCDYDGLFYCNKCHWNDSMAIPARIVYNWDFDLKKVCRASKSFLRMMSNRPVINIQTINPMLFTYLEELNEVKNRRIEILMMKKFFVECPRARKEKLLTKLQHRPHFVDGSDVYSVNDLLDLTNDILLPEITRIHASYVQHIKYECETCQQKGQRCMICRHESGGDLLFPFDCTATVCPKCSCLMHLHCYQMKNQICPNCSS
;
A
#
# COMPACT_ATOMS: atom_id res chain seq x y z
N SER A 1 11.96 10.98 25.02
CA SER A 1 11.17 11.40 26.19
C SER A 1 10.19 10.31 26.59
N CYS A 2 9.80 10.28 27.86
CA CYS A 2 8.77 9.40 28.40
C CYS A 2 7.42 9.76 27.79
N GLN A 3 6.70 8.77 27.29
CA GLN A 3 5.41 8.97 26.61
C GLN A 3 4.23 9.08 27.58
N VAL A 4 4.45 8.90 28.88
CA VAL A 4 3.45 9.14 29.95
C VAL A 4 3.56 10.56 30.48
N CYS A 5 4.71 10.90 31.08
CA CYS A 5 4.90 12.18 31.77
C CYS A 5 5.49 13.29 30.88
N CYS A 6 5.84 12.99 29.63
CA CYS A 6 6.53 13.89 28.68
C CYS A 6 7.95 14.33 29.08
N GLY A 7 8.45 13.92 30.25
CA GLY A 7 9.81 14.22 30.70
C GLY A 7 10.90 13.56 29.85
N VAL A 8 12.07 14.19 29.78
CA VAL A 8 13.26 13.61 29.12
C VAL A 8 13.66 12.32 29.85
N ILE A 9 14.02 11.27 29.10
CA ILE A 9 14.59 10.04 29.66
C ILE A 9 16.10 10.17 29.53
N LEU A 10 16.78 10.39 30.64
CA LEU A 10 18.25 10.37 30.71
C LEU A 10 18.68 8.97 31.16
N GLY A 11 18.87 8.06 30.20
CA GLY A 11 19.04 6.63 30.47
C GLY A 11 20.23 6.25 31.35
N ILE A 12 21.21 7.15 31.51
CA ILE A 12 22.37 7.00 32.40
C ILE A 12 21.98 7.24 33.87
N PHE A 13 21.00 8.12 34.12
CA PHE A 13 20.63 8.59 35.46
C PHE A 13 19.27 8.07 35.95
N GLN A 14 18.45 7.50 35.05
CA GLN A 14 17.08 7.12 35.36
C GLN A 14 16.75 5.76 34.75
N ALA A 15 16.19 4.86 35.55
CA ALA A 15 15.63 3.60 35.05
C ALA A 15 14.41 3.87 34.15
N TRP A 16 14.35 3.16 33.02
CA TRP A 16 13.30 3.33 32.02
C TRP A 16 13.04 2.03 31.28
N HIS A 17 11.87 1.93 30.65
CA HIS A 17 11.47 0.77 29.87
C HIS A 17 11.13 1.19 28.44
N LYS A 18 11.46 0.30 27.50
CA LYS A 18 11.10 0.38 26.10
C LYS A 18 10.36 -0.88 25.68
N CYS A 19 9.16 -0.73 25.14
CA CYS A 19 8.46 -1.83 24.50
C CYS A 19 9.28 -2.29 23.29
N LYS A 20 9.62 -3.59 23.26
CA LYS A 20 10.48 -4.18 22.21
C LYS A 20 9.85 -4.14 20.81
N THR A 21 8.52 -4.07 20.72
CA THR A 21 7.79 -4.21 19.45
C THR A 21 7.28 -2.89 18.88
N CYS A 22 6.73 -2.00 19.72
CA CYS A 22 6.20 -0.71 19.25
C CYS A 22 7.09 0.51 19.58
N ASN A 23 8.24 0.29 20.22
CA ASN A 23 9.16 1.35 20.67
C ASN A 23 8.53 2.37 21.64
N TYR A 24 7.43 2.02 22.32
CA TYR A 24 6.88 2.83 23.39
C TYR A 24 7.88 2.95 24.54
N CYS A 25 8.16 4.16 25.03
CA CYS A 25 9.14 4.40 26.08
C CYS A 25 8.51 5.11 27.27
N CYS A 26 8.83 4.68 28.48
CA CYS A 26 8.42 5.33 29.72
C CYS A 26 9.51 5.23 30.80
N HIS A 27 9.49 6.14 31.78
CA HIS A 27 10.29 5.97 33.00
C HIS A 27 9.79 4.77 33.80
N LYS A 28 10.66 4.13 34.59
CA LYS A 28 10.27 3.04 35.51
C LYS A 28 9.13 3.45 36.44
N LYS A 29 9.17 4.68 36.97
CA LYS A 29 8.14 5.25 37.85
C LYS A 29 6.79 5.51 37.15
N CYS A 30 6.77 5.58 35.82
CA CYS A 30 5.56 5.85 35.04
C CYS A 30 4.91 4.56 34.51
N LEU A 31 5.43 3.38 34.89
CA LEU A 31 5.00 2.11 34.31
C LEU A 31 3.54 1.76 34.67
N SER A 32 3.11 2.07 35.90
CA SER A 32 1.74 1.87 36.37
C SER A 32 0.72 2.80 35.72
N ASP A 33 1.18 3.90 35.12
CA ASP A 33 0.33 4.96 34.56
C ASP A 33 0.13 4.80 33.04
N ILE A 34 0.60 3.69 32.46
CA ILE A 34 0.39 3.40 31.03
C ILE A 34 -1.07 3.02 30.82
N THR A 35 -1.79 3.88 30.11
CA THR A 35 -3.21 3.64 29.77
C THR A 35 -3.42 3.02 28.38
N ARG A 36 -2.39 3.03 27.53
CA ARG A 36 -2.50 2.59 26.14
C ARG A 36 -2.07 1.14 25.94
N THR A 37 -2.80 0.42 25.09
CA THR A 37 -2.38 -0.89 24.58
C THR A 37 -1.17 -0.75 23.66
N CYS A 38 -0.31 -1.76 23.65
CA CYS A 38 0.80 -1.83 22.71
C CYS A 38 0.30 -1.72 21.26
N THR A 39 0.89 -0.81 20.46
CA THR A 39 0.51 -0.63 19.05
C THR A 39 0.64 -1.92 18.25
N THR A 40 1.65 -2.75 18.51
CA THR A 40 1.82 -4.03 17.82
C THR A 40 0.70 -5.01 18.14
N ALA A 41 0.22 -5.04 19.39
CA ALA A 41 -0.92 -5.88 19.78
C ALA A 41 -2.19 -5.40 19.05
N LYS A 42 -2.46 -4.08 19.08
CA LYS A 42 -3.60 -3.48 18.36
C LYS A 42 -3.59 -3.80 16.86
N ILE A 43 -2.43 -3.71 16.22
CA ILE A 43 -2.27 -4.05 14.79
C ILE A 43 -2.47 -5.55 14.55
N SER A 44 -2.08 -6.41 15.49
CA SER A 44 -2.25 -7.86 15.36
C SER A 44 -3.73 -8.25 15.44
N GLU A 45 -4.52 -7.55 16.25
CA GLU A 45 -5.97 -7.74 16.36
C GLU A 45 -6.72 -7.17 15.15
N ASN A 46 -6.37 -5.96 14.70
CA ASN A 46 -7.04 -5.29 13.59
C ASN A 46 -6.02 -4.51 12.73
N PRO A 47 -5.46 -5.12 11.68
CA PRO A 47 -4.48 -4.50 10.79
C PRO A 47 -5.13 -3.65 9.68
N CYS A 48 -6.17 -2.88 10.01
CA CYS A 48 -6.89 -2.05 9.05
C CYS A 48 -6.83 -0.57 9.44
N PHE A 49 -6.87 0.31 8.45
CA PHE A 49 -6.98 1.74 8.70
C PHE A 49 -8.44 2.14 8.95
N THR A 50 -8.66 3.14 9.81
CA THR A 50 -9.86 3.97 9.75
C THR A 50 -9.91 4.69 8.40
N MET A 51 -10.99 4.45 7.64
CA MET A 51 -11.21 5.09 6.33
C MET A 51 -12.19 6.26 6.39
N ASN A 52 -12.65 6.67 7.58
CA ASN A 52 -13.38 7.93 7.71
C ASN A 52 -12.39 9.10 7.79
N ILE A 53 -12.64 10.17 7.03
CA ILE A 53 -11.84 11.40 7.10
C ILE A 53 -12.23 12.13 8.38
N CYS A 54 -11.32 12.19 9.37
CA CYS A 54 -11.50 12.85 10.67
C CYS A 54 -12.90 12.63 11.26
N PRO A 55 -13.20 11.43 11.79
CA PRO A 55 -14.53 11.09 12.31
C PRO A 55 -14.80 11.77 13.66
N GLU A 56 -14.88 13.09 13.66
CA GLU A 56 -15.09 13.91 14.85
C GLU A 56 -16.47 13.64 15.47
N GLN A 57 -16.49 13.44 16.79
CA GLN A 57 -17.72 13.31 17.58
C GLN A 57 -17.91 14.46 18.58
N GLY A 58 -16.93 15.36 18.67
CA GLY A 58 -16.90 16.47 19.63
C GLY A 58 -16.47 16.07 21.05
N LEU A 59 -16.01 17.06 21.83
CA LEU A 59 -15.52 16.86 23.21
C LEU A 59 -16.59 16.37 24.20
N HIS A 60 -17.86 16.73 23.98
CA HIS A 60 -18.98 16.35 24.84
C HIS A 60 -19.14 14.82 24.93
N GLN A 61 -18.95 14.13 23.80
CA GLN A 61 -18.99 12.67 23.71
C GLN A 61 -17.87 12.00 24.53
N GLN A 62 -16.81 12.74 24.86
CA GLN A 62 -15.71 12.29 25.71
C GLN A 62 -15.81 12.82 27.15
N ASN A 63 -16.95 13.38 27.55
CA ASN A 63 -17.16 14.02 28.85
C ASN A 63 -16.08 15.08 29.16
N TYR A 64 -15.65 15.83 28.14
CA TYR A 64 -14.59 16.85 28.24
C TYR A 64 -13.27 16.31 28.84
N ARG A 65 -12.94 15.05 28.52
CA ARG A 65 -11.71 14.39 28.96
C ARG A 65 -10.86 13.95 27.78
N CYS A 66 -9.56 13.91 28.00
CA CYS A 66 -8.61 13.34 27.07
C CYS A 66 -8.95 11.87 26.81
N TYR A 67 -9.00 11.48 25.53
CA TYR A 67 -9.35 10.13 25.16
C TYR A 67 -8.40 9.06 25.73
N GLU A 68 -7.09 9.35 25.81
CA GLU A 68 -6.08 8.40 26.29
C GLU A 68 -5.92 8.38 27.81
N CYS A 69 -5.60 9.51 28.45
CA CYS A 69 -5.28 9.55 29.88
C CYS A 69 -6.46 9.92 30.78
N LYS A 70 -7.63 10.22 30.21
CA LYS A 70 -8.87 10.63 30.91
C LYS A 70 -8.76 11.89 31.78
N ALA A 71 -7.64 12.60 31.73
CA ALA A 71 -7.49 13.91 32.36
C ALA A 71 -8.51 14.90 31.78
N ALA A 72 -9.06 15.77 32.63
CA ALA A 72 -9.96 16.82 32.19
C ALA A 72 -9.26 17.77 31.20
N ILE A 73 -9.97 18.08 30.13
CA ILE A 73 -9.58 19.07 29.13
C ILE A 73 -10.26 20.38 29.53
N GLY A 74 -9.47 21.45 29.61
CA GLY A 74 -9.97 22.78 29.92
C GLY A 74 -10.13 23.62 28.66
N PHE A 75 -10.93 24.69 28.78
CA PHE A 75 -11.17 25.67 27.71
C PHE A 75 -10.30 26.93 27.85
N GLN A 76 -9.50 27.05 28.92
CA GLN A 76 -8.60 28.18 29.12
C GLN A 76 -7.19 27.85 28.58
N PRO A 77 -6.46 28.81 27.98
CA PRO A 77 -5.11 28.58 27.43
C PRO A 77 -4.08 28.03 28.44
N SER A 78 -4.29 28.29 29.73
CA SER A 78 -3.48 27.77 30.85
C SER A 78 -3.83 26.34 31.26
N THR A 79 -4.93 25.77 30.75
CA THR A 79 -5.50 24.48 31.16
C THR A 79 -5.53 23.50 29.99
N ASN A 80 -4.76 22.41 30.04
CA ASN A 80 -4.80 21.23 29.14
C ASN A 80 -5.64 21.39 27.87
N GLU A 81 -5.20 22.25 26.94
CA GLU A 81 -5.93 22.58 25.72
C GLU A 81 -6.24 21.31 24.92
N ALA A 82 -7.45 21.24 24.38
CA ALA A 82 -7.90 20.14 23.56
C ALA A 82 -7.16 20.15 22.22
N ARG A 83 -6.55 19.01 21.86
CA ARG A 83 -5.95 18.80 20.55
C ARG A 83 -6.68 17.66 19.85
N GLN A 84 -7.23 17.96 18.69
CA GLN A 84 -7.90 16.97 17.86
C GLN A 84 -6.88 16.17 17.06
N CYS A 85 -7.03 14.86 17.03
CA CYS A 85 -6.25 13.97 16.17
C CYS A 85 -7.03 13.72 14.86
N ASP A 86 -6.46 14.12 13.73
CA ASP A 86 -7.12 14.03 12.42
C ASP A 86 -7.44 12.58 12.00
N TYR A 87 -6.66 11.61 12.50
CA TYR A 87 -6.84 10.20 12.13
C TYR A 87 -8.05 9.53 12.77
N ASP A 88 -8.31 9.80 14.05
CA ASP A 88 -9.35 9.13 14.82
C ASP A 88 -10.50 10.06 15.22
N GLY A 89 -10.38 11.37 14.95
CA GLY A 89 -11.40 12.38 15.25
C GLY A 89 -11.54 12.71 16.74
N LEU A 90 -10.71 12.13 17.60
CA LEU A 90 -10.84 12.23 19.06
C LEU A 90 -9.96 13.36 19.62
N PHE A 91 -10.31 13.83 20.81
CA PHE A 91 -9.61 14.92 21.48
C PHE A 91 -8.69 14.45 22.60
N TYR A 92 -7.52 15.07 22.66
CA TYR A 92 -6.42 14.70 23.53
C TYR A 92 -5.85 15.92 24.25
N CYS A 93 -5.31 15.73 25.46
CA CYS A 93 -4.52 16.78 26.12
C CYS A 93 -3.14 16.93 25.46
N ASN A 94 -2.46 18.03 25.76
CA ASN A 94 -1.08 18.32 25.30
C ASN A 94 -0.05 17.22 25.63
N LYS A 95 -0.26 16.39 26.66
CA LYS A 95 0.62 15.25 27.00
C LYS A 95 0.42 14.03 26.08
N CYS A 96 -0.79 13.80 25.59
CA CYS A 96 -1.11 12.64 24.74
C CYS A 96 -1.04 12.98 23.24
N HIS A 97 -1.07 14.26 22.90
CA HIS A 97 -1.00 14.77 21.53
C HIS A 97 0.04 15.88 21.42
N TRP A 98 1.18 15.57 20.81
CA TRP A 98 2.33 16.51 20.74
C TRP A 98 2.34 17.36 19.47
N ASN A 99 1.22 17.39 18.73
CA ASN A 99 1.15 18.02 17.41
C ASN A 99 2.15 17.41 16.42
N ASP A 100 2.48 16.13 16.60
CA ASP A 100 3.12 15.34 15.56
C ASP A 100 2.22 15.31 14.32
N SER A 101 2.82 15.21 13.14
CA SER A 101 2.08 15.09 11.90
C SER A 101 2.34 13.77 11.19
N MET A 102 1.33 13.26 10.49
CA MET A 102 1.39 12.08 9.61
C MET A 102 0.45 12.29 8.43
N ALA A 103 0.74 11.65 7.29
CA ALA A 103 -0.24 11.53 6.21
C ALA A 103 -1.39 10.60 6.63
N ILE A 104 -2.60 10.89 6.16
CA ILE A 104 -3.83 10.24 6.63
C ILE A 104 -4.39 9.34 5.52
N PRO A 105 -4.45 8.00 5.71
CA PRO A 105 -4.85 7.06 4.66
C PRO A 105 -6.21 7.37 4.02
N ALA A 106 -7.21 7.75 4.81
CA ALA A 106 -8.52 8.14 4.30
C ALA A 106 -8.43 9.33 3.34
N ARG A 107 -7.65 10.36 3.69
CA ARG A 107 -7.47 11.56 2.85
C ARG A 107 -6.69 11.26 1.57
N ILE A 108 -5.66 10.41 1.66
CA ILE A 108 -4.91 9.94 0.50
C ILE A 108 -5.86 9.24 -0.49
N VAL A 109 -6.67 8.29 -0.01
CA VAL A 109 -7.48 7.44 -0.90
C VAL A 109 -8.73 8.16 -1.42
N TYR A 110 -9.36 9.01 -0.63
CA TYR A 110 -10.59 9.69 -1.07
C TYR A 110 -10.33 11.02 -1.77
N ASN A 111 -9.29 11.75 -1.36
CA ASN A 111 -9.05 13.12 -1.82
C ASN A 111 -7.72 13.30 -2.53
N TRP A 112 -6.89 12.25 -2.65
CA TRP A 112 -5.51 12.35 -3.12
C TRP A 112 -4.68 13.42 -2.35
N ASP A 113 -5.00 13.61 -1.06
CA ASP A 113 -4.37 14.60 -0.17
C ASP A 113 -3.31 13.93 0.70
N PHE A 114 -2.05 14.32 0.50
CA PHE A 114 -0.88 13.82 1.20
C PHE A 114 -0.35 14.78 2.28
N ASP A 115 -1.03 15.92 2.50
CA ASP A 115 -0.61 16.89 3.50
C ASP A 115 -0.59 16.27 4.90
N LEU A 116 0.47 16.57 5.64
CA LEU A 116 0.65 16.02 6.98
C LEU A 116 -0.36 16.66 7.96
N LYS A 117 -1.25 15.84 8.52
CA LYS A 117 -2.23 16.29 9.51
C LYS A 117 -1.78 15.95 10.92
N LYS A 118 -2.26 16.74 11.89
CA LYS A 118 -1.90 16.59 13.30
C LYS A 118 -2.54 15.34 13.90
N VAL A 119 -1.75 14.52 14.59
CA VAL A 119 -2.19 13.25 15.16
C VAL A 119 -1.68 13.03 16.58
N CYS A 120 -2.46 12.28 17.37
CA CYS A 120 -2.06 11.88 18.72
C CYS A 120 -0.87 10.90 18.68
N ARG A 121 -0.21 10.70 19.81
CA ARG A 121 0.98 9.82 19.89
C ARG A 121 0.66 8.37 19.56
N ALA A 122 -0.52 7.88 19.97
CA ALA A 122 -0.98 6.53 19.66
C ALA A 122 -1.20 6.35 18.16
N SER A 123 -1.93 7.27 17.52
CA SER A 123 -2.22 7.26 16.08
C SER A 123 -0.95 7.42 15.25
N LYS A 124 -0.02 8.30 15.64
CA LYS A 124 1.32 8.37 15.01
C LYS A 124 2.03 7.02 15.00
N SER A 125 2.07 6.35 16.16
CA SER A 125 2.71 5.05 16.30
C SER A 125 2.06 4.01 15.39
N PHE A 126 0.73 3.96 15.39
CA PHE A 126 -0.06 3.06 14.54
C PHE A 126 0.19 3.31 13.05
N LEU A 127 -0.03 4.54 12.59
CA LEU A 127 0.13 4.93 11.19
C LEU A 127 1.52 4.58 10.68
N ARG A 128 2.57 4.94 11.43
CA ARG A 128 3.96 4.64 11.06
C ARG A 128 4.24 3.14 10.94
N MET A 129 3.69 2.33 11.83
CA MET A 129 3.88 0.86 11.79
C MET A 129 3.09 0.20 10.65
N MET A 130 2.01 0.83 10.22
CA MET A 130 1.15 0.38 9.13
C MET A 130 1.59 0.91 7.76
N SER A 131 2.46 1.92 7.68
CA SER A 131 2.79 2.64 6.44
C SER A 131 3.26 1.74 5.28
N ASN A 132 4.03 0.69 5.58
CA ASN A 132 4.54 -0.28 4.59
C ASN A 132 3.62 -1.50 4.39
N ARG A 133 2.51 -1.61 5.14
CA ARG A 133 1.64 -2.77 5.03
C ARG A 133 0.69 -2.60 3.85
N PRO A 134 0.65 -3.54 2.90
CA PRO A 134 -0.24 -3.46 1.74
C PRO A 134 -1.64 -3.92 2.16
N VAL A 135 -2.46 -2.98 2.65
CA VAL A 135 -3.80 -3.26 3.18
C VAL A 135 -4.89 -2.37 2.56
N ILE A 136 -4.52 -1.48 1.64
CA ILE A 136 -5.45 -0.55 0.97
C ILE A 136 -5.82 -1.14 -0.39
N ASN A 137 -7.03 -1.68 -0.51
CA ASN A 137 -7.56 -2.09 -1.82
C ASN A 137 -8.23 -0.89 -2.52
N ILE A 138 -7.51 -0.24 -3.43
CA ILE A 138 -8.03 0.96 -4.12
C ILE A 138 -9.21 0.60 -5.02
N GLN A 139 -9.15 -0.56 -5.70
CA GLN A 139 -10.21 -1.00 -6.59
C GLN A 139 -11.56 -1.14 -5.86
N THR A 140 -11.53 -1.56 -4.59
CA THR A 140 -12.73 -1.67 -3.76
C THR A 140 -13.13 -0.33 -3.13
N ILE A 141 -12.17 0.45 -2.66
CA ILE A 141 -12.44 1.65 -1.84
C ILE A 141 -12.80 2.88 -2.71
N ASN A 142 -12.02 3.13 -3.76
CA ASN A 142 -12.19 4.28 -4.65
C ASN A 142 -11.66 3.96 -6.06
N PRO A 143 -12.38 3.15 -6.85
CA PRO A 143 -11.93 2.76 -8.19
C PRO A 143 -11.78 3.94 -9.15
N MET A 144 -12.47 5.06 -8.89
CA MET A 144 -12.39 6.27 -9.69
C MET A 144 -10.97 6.86 -9.73
N LEU A 145 -10.13 6.59 -8.72
CA LEU A 145 -8.74 7.04 -8.76
C LEU A 145 -7.98 6.53 -10.00
N PHE A 146 -8.24 5.29 -10.46
CA PHE A 146 -7.61 4.77 -11.67
C PHE A 146 -8.09 5.47 -12.94
N THR A 147 -9.26 6.12 -12.91
CA THR A 147 -9.76 6.90 -14.03
C THR A 147 -9.14 8.30 -14.06
N TYR A 148 -8.96 8.92 -12.89
CA TYR A 148 -8.49 10.31 -12.78
C TYR A 148 -6.98 10.46 -12.65
N LEU A 149 -6.26 9.39 -12.30
CA LEU A 149 -4.81 9.41 -12.09
C LEU A 149 -4.15 8.43 -13.05
N GLU A 150 -3.59 8.98 -14.13
CA GLU A 150 -2.95 8.20 -15.18
C GLU A 150 -1.79 7.36 -14.65
N GLU A 151 -0.94 7.94 -13.80
CA GLU A 151 0.24 7.28 -13.23
C GLU A 151 -0.15 6.08 -12.35
N LEU A 152 -1.23 6.22 -11.57
CA LEU A 152 -1.74 5.13 -10.74
C LEU A 152 -2.30 4.00 -11.61
N ASN A 153 -3.00 4.34 -12.70
CA ASN A 153 -3.50 3.37 -13.66
C ASN A 153 -2.37 2.66 -14.40
N GLU A 154 -1.32 3.38 -14.78
CA GLU A 154 -0.12 2.78 -15.35
C GLU A 154 0.55 1.80 -14.40
N VAL A 155 0.74 2.17 -13.12
CA VAL A 155 1.27 1.25 -12.11
C VAL A 155 0.40 -0.01 -12.00
N LYS A 156 -0.93 0.14 -12.00
CA LYS A 156 -1.85 -1.00 -11.96
C LYS A 156 -1.66 -1.91 -13.19
N ASN A 157 -1.59 -1.34 -14.38
CA ASN A 157 -1.39 -2.10 -15.62
C ASN A 157 -0.05 -2.84 -15.61
N ARG A 158 1.05 -2.18 -15.21
CA ARG A 158 2.36 -2.82 -15.06
C ARG A 158 2.33 -3.96 -14.05
N ARG A 159 1.59 -3.82 -12.94
CA ARG A 159 1.42 -4.90 -11.97
C ARG A 159 0.65 -6.08 -12.55
N ILE A 160 -0.42 -5.85 -13.32
CA ILE A 160 -1.17 -6.91 -14.03
C ILE A 160 -0.24 -7.66 -15.00
N GLU A 161 0.52 -6.93 -15.80
CA GLU A 161 1.51 -7.50 -16.73
C GLU A 161 2.58 -8.32 -15.99
N ILE A 162 3.13 -7.80 -14.88
CA ILE A 162 4.09 -8.50 -14.02
C ILE A 162 3.50 -9.81 -13.47
N LEU A 163 2.23 -9.84 -13.08
CA LEU A 163 1.57 -11.07 -12.61
C LEU A 163 1.48 -12.12 -13.73
N MET A 164 1.26 -11.70 -14.97
CA MET A 164 1.31 -12.59 -16.13
C MET A 164 2.75 -13.10 -16.37
N MET A 165 3.75 -12.23 -16.27
CA MET A 165 5.17 -12.57 -16.41
C MET A 165 5.68 -13.51 -15.31
N LYS A 166 5.14 -13.43 -14.09
CA LYS A 166 5.51 -14.30 -12.95
C LYS A 166 5.48 -15.78 -13.33
N LYS A 167 4.48 -16.20 -14.14
CA LYS A 167 4.33 -17.59 -14.61
C LYS A 167 5.54 -18.07 -15.43
N PHE A 168 6.13 -17.18 -16.24
CA PHE A 168 7.34 -17.49 -17.00
C PHE A 168 8.53 -17.74 -16.07
N PHE A 169 8.69 -16.91 -15.04
CA PHE A 169 9.85 -16.95 -14.15
C PHE A 169 9.87 -18.13 -13.19
N VAL A 170 8.70 -18.58 -12.73
CA VAL A 170 8.60 -19.77 -11.87
C VAL A 170 9.10 -21.02 -12.61
N GLU A 171 8.78 -21.13 -13.89
CA GLU A 171 9.14 -22.28 -14.74
C GLU A 171 10.50 -22.14 -15.41
N CYS A 172 11.04 -20.92 -15.55
CA CYS A 172 12.32 -20.65 -16.21
C CYS A 172 13.52 -20.83 -15.26
N PRO A 173 14.43 -21.80 -15.49
CA PRO A 173 15.61 -22.00 -14.64
C PRO A 173 16.56 -20.79 -14.65
N ARG A 174 16.72 -20.14 -15.82
CA ARG A 174 17.58 -18.96 -15.96
C ARG A 174 17.05 -17.78 -15.16
N ALA A 175 15.75 -17.49 -15.25
CA ALA A 175 15.11 -16.43 -14.47
C ALA A 175 15.26 -16.64 -12.95
N ARG A 176 15.16 -17.89 -12.49
CA ARG A 176 15.41 -18.26 -11.09
C ARG A 176 16.86 -18.00 -10.68
N LYS A 177 17.83 -18.38 -11.52
CA LYS A 177 19.26 -18.12 -11.28
C LYS A 177 19.58 -16.62 -11.24
N GLU A 178 18.99 -15.85 -12.15
CA GLU A 178 19.11 -14.37 -12.22
C GLU A 178 18.29 -13.64 -11.14
N LYS A 179 17.47 -14.39 -10.37
CA LYS A 179 16.60 -13.89 -9.31
C LYS A 179 15.70 -12.73 -9.78
N LEU A 180 15.12 -12.83 -10.98
CA LEU A 180 14.36 -11.72 -11.56
C LEU A 180 13.23 -11.22 -10.65
N LEU A 181 12.46 -12.12 -10.04
CA LEU A 181 11.37 -11.74 -9.13
C LEU A 181 11.85 -10.98 -7.88
N THR A 182 13.10 -11.16 -7.45
CA THR A 182 13.63 -10.42 -6.28
C THR A 182 13.93 -8.97 -6.60
N LYS A 183 13.85 -8.53 -7.86
CA LYS A 183 13.91 -7.10 -8.22
C LYS A 183 12.77 -6.30 -7.56
N LEU A 184 11.66 -6.95 -7.19
CA LEU A 184 10.54 -6.37 -6.44
C LEU A 184 10.62 -6.63 -4.92
N GLN A 185 11.79 -6.96 -4.35
CA GLN A 185 11.93 -7.31 -2.93
C GLN A 185 11.41 -6.25 -1.94
N HIS A 186 11.39 -4.98 -2.34
CA HIS A 186 10.87 -3.89 -1.50
C HIS A 186 9.33 -3.80 -1.53
N ARG A 187 8.69 -4.42 -2.53
CA ARG A 187 7.23 -4.44 -2.73
C ARG A 187 6.78 -5.85 -3.16
N PRO A 188 6.97 -6.86 -2.29
CA PRO A 188 6.65 -8.25 -2.65
C PRO A 188 5.16 -8.44 -3.01
N HIS A 189 4.26 -7.64 -2.44
CA HIS A 189 2.83 -7.69 -2.75
C HIS A 189 2.50 -7.34 -4.21
N PHE A 190 3.43 -6.72 -4.96
CA PHE A 190 3.22 -6.42 -6.39
C PHE A 190 3.24 -7.69 -7.26
N VAL A 191 3.80 -8.79 -6.77
CA VAL A 191 3.74 -10.09 -7.45
C VAL A 191 2.61 -10.99 -6.93
N ASP A 192 1.79 -10.52 -6.00
CA ASP A 192 0.67 -11.28 -5.43
C ASP A 192 -0.70 -10.77 -5.89
N GLY A 193 -0.82 -9.48 -6.19
CA GLY A 193 -2.03 -8.88 -6.75
C GLY A 193 -1.79 -7.47 -7.31
N SER A 194 -2.77 -6.90 -8.02
CA SER A 194 -2.68 -5.57 -8.66
C SER A 194 -3.37 -4.45 -7.88
N ASP A 195 -4.28 -4.79 -6.96
CA ASP A 195 -5.26 -3.81 -6.44
C ASP A 195 -4.95 -3.31 -5.03
N VAL A 196 -4.04 -3.99 -4.33
CA VAL A 196 -3.68 -3.68 -2.94
C VAL A 196 -2.40 -2.86 -2.88
N TYR A 197 -2.43 -1.78 -2.09
CA TYR A 197 -1.35 -0.81 -1.93
C TYR A 197 -1.09 -0.56 -0.43
N SER A 198 0.12 -0.12 -0.11
CA SER A 198 0.48 0.48 1.17
C SER A 198 0.42 2.01 1.08
N VAL A 199 0.44 2.69 2.23
CA VAL A 199 0.53 4.17 2.24
C VAL A 199 1.82 4.64 1.58
N ASN A 200 2.93 3.93 1.80
CA ASN A 200 4.20 4.27 1.21
C ASN A 200 4.24 4.05 -0.30
N ASP A 201 3.51 3.06 -0.85
CA ASP A 201 3.40 2.93 -2.31
C ASP A 201 2.76 4.18 -2.93
N LEU A 202 1.71 4.71 -2.28
CA LEU A 202 1.02 5.90 -2.78
C LEU A 202 1.86 7.18 -2.60
N LEU A 203 2.59 7.29 -1.49
CA LEU A 203 3.57 8.36 -1.32
C LEU A 203 4.69 8.29 -2.36
N ASP A 204 5.23 7.10 -2.62
CA ASP A 204 6.28 6.90 -3.61
C ASP A 204 5.78 7.15 -5.04
N LEU A 205 4.48 6.92 -5.30
CA LEU A 205 3.86 7.30 -6.56
C LEU A 205 3.82 8.82 -6.73
N THR A 206 3.31 9.55 -5.72
CA THR A 206 3.22 11.02 -5.75
C THR A 206 4.59 11.71 -5.74
N ASN A 207 5.64 11.03 -5.26
CA ASN A 207 7.02 11.53 -5.28
C ASN A 207 7.83 11.08 -6.51
N ASP A 208 7.17 10.57 -7.56
CA ASP A 208 7.80 10.11 -8.81
C ASP A 208 8.86 8.99 -8.64
N ILE A 209 8.72 8.17 -7.58
CA ILE A 209 9.63 7.04 -7.31
C ILE A 209 9.05 5.75 -7.89
N LEU A 210 7.76 5.49 -7.65
CA LEU A 210 7.16 4.18 -7.90
C LEU A 210 7.06 3.84 -9.39
N LEU A 211 6.53 4.77 -10.19
CA LEU A 211 6.25 4.52 -11.61
C LEU A 211 7.54 4.29 -12.44
N PRO A 212 8.61 5.10 -12.28
CA PRO A 212 9.87 4.81 -12.95
C PRO A 212 10.51 3.49 -12.50
N GLU A 213 10.43 3.16 -11.21
CA GLU A 213 10.98 1.92 -10.68
C GLU A 213 10.29 0.69 -11.28
N ILE A 214 8.95 0.64 -11.23
CA ILE A 214 8.19 -0.49 -11.75
C ILE A 214 8.32 -0.60 -13.27
N THR A 215 8.35 0.52 -13.99
CA THR A 215 8.54 0.52 -15.45
C THR A 215 9.91 -0.04 -15.85
N ARG A 216 10.98 0.34 -15.14
CA ARG A 216 12.33 -0.22 -15.36
C ARG A 216 12.39 -1.72 -15.08
N ILE A 217 11.76 -2.17 -14.00
CA ILE A 217 11.69 -3.60 -13.65
C ILE A 217 10.90 -4.37 -14.72
N HIS A 218 9.73 -3.85 -15.10
CA HIS A 218 8.88 -4.40 -16.14
C HIS A 218 9.64 -4.51 -17.48
N ALA A 219 10.34 -3.46 -17.91
CA ALA A 219 11.16 -3.49 -19.12
C ALA A 219 12.23 -4.58 -19.07
N SER A 220 12.90 -4.75 -17.91
CA SER A 220 13.86 -5.84 -17.73
C SER A 220 13.20 -7.23 -17.80
N TYR A 221 11.96 -7.38 -17.37
CA TYR A 221 11.21 -8.63 -17.47
C TYR A 221 10.83 -8.93 -18.92
N VAL A 222 10.33 -7.93 -19.65
CA VAL A 222 10.08 -8.03 -21.10
C VAL A 222 11.36 -8.43 -21.81
N GLN A 223 12.48 -7.78 -21.50
CA GLN A 223 13.77 -8.05 -22.11
C GLN A 223 14.18 -9.54 -21.96
N HIS A 224 14.09 -10.07 -20.74
CA HIS A 224 14.38 -11.48 -20.49
C HIS A 224 13.44 -12.41 -21.27
N ILE A 225 12.13 -12.17 -21.21
CA ILE A 225 11.12 -13.06 -21.79
C ILE A 225 11.17 -13.08 -23.32
N LYS A 226 11.29 -11.90 -23.94
CA LYS A 226 11.17 -11.76 -25.40
C LYS A 226 12.50 -11.89 -26.15
N TYR A 227 13.63 -11.53 -25.54
CA TYR A 227 14.87 -11.35 -26.31
C TYR A 227 16.05 -12.15 -25.77
N GLU A 228 16.14 -12.41 -24.47
CA GLU A 228 17.33 -13.05 -23.90
C GLU A 228 17.19 -14.55 -23.63
N CYS A 229 15.98 -15.04 -23.33
CA CYS A 229 15.77 -16.41 -22.86
C CYS A 229 14.94 -17.25 -23.83
N GLU A 230 15.59 -18.18 -24.53
CA GLU A 230 14.96 -19.09 -25.49
C GLU A 230 13.80 -19.90 -24.88
N THR A 231 13.95 -20.38 -23.63
CA THR A 231 12.90 -21.12 -22.93
C THR A 231 11.63 -20.28 -22.70
N CYS A 232 11.79 -18.97 -22.47
CA CYS A 232 10.66 -18.07 -22.33
C CYS A 232 10.03 -17.72 -23.68
N GLN A 233 10.87 -17.49 -24.70
CA GLN A 233 10.42 -17.17 -26.06
C GLN A 233 9.57 -18.28 -26.67
N GLN A 234 9.94 -19.55 -26.44
CA GLN A 234 9.19 -20.71 -26.90
C GLN A 234 7.76 -20.80 -26.35
N LYS A 235 7.44 -20.05 -25.29
CA LYS A 235 6.08 -19.97 -24.73
C LYS A 235 5.22 -18.89 -25.37
N GLY A 236 5.80 -18.03 -26.21
CA GLY A 236 5.03 -17.12 -27.06
C GLY A 236 4.11 -17.90 -27.99
N GLN A 237 2.90 -17.38 -28.24
CA GLN A 237 1.92 -18.03 -29.11
C GLN A 237 1.66 -17.15 -30.33
N ARG A 238 1.45 -17.75 -31.50
CA ARG A 238 0.91 -17.00 -32.64
C ARG A 238 -0.58 -16.76 -32.43
N CYS A 239 -1.07 -15.60 -32.87
CA CYS A 239 -2.48 -15.26 -32.83
C CYS A 239 -3.34 -16.36 -33.48
N MET A 240 -4.31 -16.92 -32.75
CA MET A 240 -5.13 -18.04 -33.26
C MET A 240 -5.95 -17.72 -34.51
N ILE A 241 -6.20 -16.43 -34.80
CA ILE A 241 -7.03 -15.98 -35.92
C ILE A 241 -6.18 -15.74 -37.18
N CYS A 242 -5.05 -15.05 -37.07
CA CYS A 242 -4.18 -14.71 -38.20
C CYS A 242 -2.90 -15.56 -38.29
N ARG A 243 -2.77 -16.65 -37.51
CA ARG A 243 -1.58 -17.54 -37.50
C ARG A 243 -1.15 -18.07 -38.87
N HIS A 244 -2.04 -18.06 -39.86
CA HIS A 244 -1.80 -18.53 -41.22
C HIS A 244 -1.30 -17.42 -42.16
N GLU A 245 -1.36 -16.15 -41.74
CA GLU A 245 -0.79 -15.03 -42.47
C GLU A 245 0.73 -15.01 -42.26
N SER A 246 1.49 -14.90 -43.35
CA SER A 246 2.96 -14.93 -43.33
C SER A 246 3.51 -13.72 -42.56
N GLY A 247 4.23 -13.97 -41.46
CA GLY A 247 4.93 -12.92 -40.69
C GLY A 247 4.33 -12.57 -39.33
N GLY A 248 3.38 -13.34 -38.80
CA GLY A 248 2.80 -13.07 -37.48
C GLY A 248 3.80 -13.18 -36.33
N ASP A 249 4.04 -12.05 -35.64
CA ASP A 249 4.85 -11.97 -34.41
C ASP A 249 4.32 -12.89 -33.30
N LEU A 250 5.22 -13.33 -32.43
CA LEU A 250 4.84 -14.06 -31.21
C LEU A 250 4.13 -13.11 -30.25
N LEU A 251 2.94 -13.52 -29.81
CA LEU A 251 2.19 -12.86 -28.76
C LEU A 251 2.51 -13.43 -27.39
N PHE A 252 2.55 -12.53 -26.43
CA PHE A 252 2.64 -12.84 -25.01
C PHE A 252 1.40 -12.28 -24.29
N PRO A 253 0.97 -12.90 -23.18
CA PRO A 253 -0.26 -12.51 -22.49
C PRO A 253 -0.23 -11.06 -21.97
N PHE A 254 0.96 -10.50 -21.77
CA PHE A 254 1.19 -9.14 -21.27
C PHE A 254 1.39 -8.10 -22.38
N ASP A 255 1.22 -8.47 -23.65
CA ASP A 255 1.31 -7.52 -24.75
C ASP A 255 0.06 -6.64 -24.81
N CYS A 256 0.25 -5.33 -24.99
CA CYS A 256 -0.86 -4.37 -25.07
C CYS A 256 -1.81 -4.63 -26.26
N THR A 257 -1.31 -5.31 -27.30
CA THR A 257 -2.09 -5.70 -28.48
C THR A 257 -2.67 -7.11 -28.36
N ALA A 258 -2.42 -7.83 -27.26
CA ALA A 258 -2.93 -9.17 -27.05
C ALA A 258 -4.22 -9.19 -26.22
N THR A 259 -5.02 -10.21 -26.44
CA THR A 259 -6.15 -10.58 -25.59
C THR A 259 -6.13 -12.09 -25.34
N VAL A 260 -6.43 -12.48 -24.10
CA VAL A 260 -6.43 -13.87 -23.65
C VAL A 260 -7.86 -14.35 -23.54
N CYS A 261 -8.19 -15.47 -24.20
CA CYS A 261 -9.51 -16.06 -24.01
C CYS A 261 -9.66 -16.58 -22.56
N PRO A 262 -10.71 -16.20 -21.82
CA PRO A 262 -10.89 -16.64 -20.44
C PRO A 262 -11.22 -18.13 -20.30
N LYS A 263 -11.69 -18.78 -21.38
CA LYS A 263 -12.08 -20.21 -21.37
C LYS A 263 -10.93 -21.14 -21.72
N CYS A 264 -10.22 -20.87 -22.81
CA CYS A 264 -9.17 -21.76 -23.33
C CYS A 264 -7.75 -21.20 -23.20
N SER A 265 -7.58 -19.97 -22.69
CA SER A 265 -6.29 -19.29 -22.53
C SER A 265 -5.49 -19.04 -23.83
N CYS A 266 -6.09 -19.25 -25.00
CA CYS A 266 -5.45 -18.91 -26.27
C CYS A 266 -5.24 -17.40 -26.42
N LEU A 267 -4.10 -17.02 -27.00
CA LEU A 267 -3.76 -15.63 -27.33
C LEU A 267 -4.22 -15.24 -28.73
N MET A 268 -4.76 -14.03 -28.82
CA MET A 268 -5.19 -13.40 -30.06
C MET A 268 -4.77 -11.93 -30.03
N HIS A 269 -4.57 -11.32 -31.20
CA HIS A 269 -4.51 -9.86 -31.24
C HIS A 269 -5.89 -9.29 -30.86
N LEU A 270 -5.90 -8.19 -30.11
CA LEU A 270 -7.11 -7.45 -29.74
C LEU A 270 -7.91 -7.06 -30.99
N HIS A 271 -7.22 -6.56 -32.02
CA HIS A 271 -7.84 -6.23 -33.31
C HIS A 271 -8.47 -7.47 -33.99
N CYS A 272 -7.74 -8.59 -34.08
CA CYS A 272 -8.28 -9.82 -34.66
C CYS A 272 -9.52 -10.32 -33.90
N TYR A 273 -9.50 -10.24 -32.57
CA TYR A 273 -10.62 -10.66 -31.72
C TYR A 273 -11.85 -9.77 -31.92
N GLN A 274 -11.67 -8.45 -32.03
CA GLN A 274 -12.75 -7.50 -32.34
C GLN A 274 -13.35 -7.78 -33.73
N MET A 275 -12.52 -8.04 -34.74
CA MET A 275 -12.99 -8.40 -36.10
C MET A 275 -13.78 -9.71 -36.15
N LYS A 276 -13.63 -10.58 -35.15
CA LYS A 276 -14.41 -11.82 -34.99
C LYS A 276 -15.54 -11.68 -33.97
N ASN A 277 -16.09 -10.47 -33.80
CA ASN A 277 -17.21 -10.19 -32.89
C ASN A 277 -16.95 -10.64 -31.45
N GLN A 278 -15.69 -10.61 -30.99
CA GLN A 278 -15.29 -11.06 -29.66
C GLN A 278 -15.64 -12.53 -29.38
N ILE A 279 -15.60 -13.38 -30.42
CA ILE A 279 -15.81 -14.82 -30.31
C ILE A 279 -14.46 -15.52 -30.44
N CYS A 280 -14.12 -16.33 -29.43
CA CYS A 280 -12.90 -17.14 -29.49
C CYS A 280 -13.12 -18.35 -30.41
N PRO A 281 -12.40 -18.48 -31.54
CA PRO A 281 -12.62 -19.56 -32.51
C PRO A 281 -12.39 -20.94 -31.89
N ASN A 282 -11.41 -21.06 -30.99
CA ASN A 282 -11.07 -22.32 -30.32
C ASN A 282 -12.15 -22.80 -29.34
N CYS A 283 -12.99 -21.90 -28.81
CA CYS A 283 -14.08 -22.28 -27.89
C CYS A 283 -15.42 -22.50 -28.61
N SER A 284 -15.53 -22.02 -29.84
CA SER A 284 -16.68 -22.22 -30.72
C SER A 284 -16.55 -23.47 -31.59
N SER A 285 -15.40 -24.15 -31.48
CA SER A 285 -15.11 -25.43 -32.11
C SER A 285 -15.64 -26.59 -31.27
#